data_AF-A0A8T9AEH8-F1
#
_entry.id   AF-A0A8T9AEH8-F1
#
_cell.length_a   1.000
_cell.length_b   1.000
_cell.length_c   1.000
_cell.angle_alpha   90.00
_cell.angle_beta   90.00
_cell.angle_gamma   90.00
#
_symmetry.space_group_name_H-M   'P 1'
#
loop_
_entity.id
_entity.type
_entity.pdbx_description
1 polymer ?
#
loop_
_entity_poly.entity_id
_entity_poly.type
_entity_poly.pdbx_seq_one_letter_code
_entity_poly.pdbx_strand_id
1 'polypeptide(L)'
;MKGQYITLENMFFFAVGIAMVIAIYATFSSISDSMRSAALQEQITKEGESIRSGIIKVFIAGNSTNSSISLFLEIPKELSGCNYKITSGGGNLLASCADGQSKSESLNLYGIDTTIKNGAAYSSSGKITIFYSGGKILLS
;
A
#
# COMPACT_ATOMS: atom_id res chain seq x y z
N MET A 1 -1.84 -14.72 -62.78
CA MET A 1 -0.94 -14.24 -61.71
C MET A 1 -1.48 -13.05 -60.88
N LYS A 2 -2.40 -12.21 -61.40
CA LYS A 2 -2.97 -11.08 -60.62
C LYS A 2 -3.77 -11.47 -59.36
N GLY A 3 -4.43 -12.63 -59.35
CA GLY A 3 -5.22 -13.09 -58.19
C GLY A 3 -4.39 -13.51 -56.98
N GLN A 4 -3.14 -13.95 -57.17
CA GLN A 4 -2.27 -14.34 -56.06
C GLN A 4 -1.76 -13.13 -55.26
N TYR A 5 -1.62 -11.97 -55.90
CA TYR A 5 -1.23 -10.73 -55.23
C TYR A 5 -2.27 -10.26 -54.21
N ILE A 6 -3.56 -10.36 -54.55
CA ILE A 6 -4.66 -9.97 -53.66
C ILE A 6 -4.69 -10.84 -52.41
N THR A 7 -4.48 -12.16 -52.56
CA THR A 7 -4.44 -13.08 -51.42
C THR A 7 -3.24 -12.81 -50.51
N LEU A 8 -2.07 -12.54 -51.10
CA LEU A 8 -0.86 -12.19 -50.35
C LEU A 8 -1.04 -10.88 -49.57
N GLU A 9 -1.61 -9.86 -50.23
CA GLU A 9 -1.90 -8.56 -49.63
C GLU A 9 -2.87 -8.68 -48.44
N ASN A 10 -3.94 -9.47 -48.59
CA ASN A 10 -4.88 -9.75 -47.49
C ASN A 10 -4.22 -10.50 -46.32
N MET A 11 -3.31 -11.44 -46.59
CA MET A 11 -2.53 -12.13 -45.55
C MET A 11 -1.63 -11.16 -44.78
N PHE A 12 -0.99 -10.21 -45.48
CA PHE A 12 -0.19 -9.18 -44.84
C PHE A 12 -1.04 -8.26 -43.95
N PHE A 13 -2.19 -7.79 -44.43
CA PHE A 13 -3.10 -6.98 -43.62
C PHE A 13 -3.61 -7.73 -42.39
N PHE A 14 -3.90 -9.02 -42.52
CA PHE A 14 -4.30 -9.85 -41.38
C PHE A 14 -3.17 -10.00 -40.36
N ALA A 15 -1.94 -10.26 -40.81
CA ALA A 15 -0.78 -10.38 -39.94
C ALA A 15 -0.48 -9.07 -39.20
N VAL A 16 -0.55 -7.93 -39.89
CA VAL A 16 -0.40 -6.60 -39.28
C VAL A 16 -1.51 -6.35 -38.27
N GLY A 17 -2.76 -6.73 -38.57
CA GLY A 17 -3.89 -6.63 -37.65
C GLY A 17 -3.66 -7.42 -36.36
N ILE A 18 -3.22 -8.68 -36.46
CA ILE A 18 -2.89 -9.50 -35.28
C ILE A 18 -1.76 -8.86 -34.48
N ALA A 19 -0.68 -8.42 -35.14
CA ALA A 19 0.45 -7.79 -34.47
C ALA A 19 0.01 -6.53 -33.71
N MET A 20 -0.90 -5.74 -34.29
CA MET A 20 -1.45 -4.54 -33.66
C MET A 20 -2.29 -4.90 -32.43
N VAL A 21 -3.12 -5.93 -32.49
CA VAL A 21 -3.92 -6.40 -31.33
C VAL A 21 -3.00 -6.87 -30.20
N ILE A 22 -1.95 -7.64 -30.52
CA ILE A 22 -0.96 -8.08 -29.52
C ILE A 22 -0.26 -6.89 -28.89
N ALA A 23 0.18 -5.90 -29.69
CA ALA A 23 0.85 -4.71 -29.20
C ALA A 23 -0.06 -3.86 -28.29
N ILE A 24 -1.33 -3.69 -28.67
CA ILE A 24 -2.33 -2.99 -27.86
C ILE A 24 -2.52 -3.73 -26.53
N TYR A 25 -2.73 -5.05 -26.56
CA TYR A 25 -2.91 -5.86 -25.35
C TYR A 25 -1.71 -5.75 -24.40
N ALA A 26 -0.49 -5.89 -24.92
CA ALA A 26 0.73 -5.77 -24.13
C ALA A 26 0.87 -4.38 -23.47
N THR A 27 0.55 -3.34 -24.24
CA THR A 27 0.60 -1.95 -23.75
C THR A 27 -0.43 -1.72 -22.64
N PHE A 28 -1.67 -2.18 -22.84
CA PHE A 28 -2.72 -2.10 -21.82
C PHE A 28 -2.37 -2.87 -20.56
N SER A 29 -1.82 -4.08 -20.68
CA SER A 29 -1.36 -4.85 -19.52
C SER A 29 -0.31 -4.09 -18.73
N SER A 30 0.69 -3.52 -19.40
CA SER A 30 1.76 -2.76 -18.75
C SER A 30 1.26 -1.48 -18.06
N ILE A 31 0.33 -0.76 -18.69
CA ILE A 31 -0.31 0.42 -18.08
C ILE A 31 -1.15 0.00 -16.86
N SER A 32 -1.93 -1.07 -16.99
CA SER A 32 -2.77 -1.60 -15.91
C SER A 32 -1.92 -1.97 -14.69
N ASP A 33 -0.82 -2.68 -14.90
CA ASP A 33 0.09 -3.07 -13.82
C ASP A 33 0.74 -1.85 -13.14
N SER A 34 1.15 -0.86 -13.94
CA SER A 34 1.72 0.39 -13.43
C SER A 34 0.71 1.20 -12.61
N MET A 35 -0.52 1.33 -13.10
CA MET A 35 -1.60 2.02 -12.38
C MET A 35 -1.97 1.31 -11.08
N ARG A 36 -2.02 -0.03 -11.10
CA ARG A 36 -2.30 -0.83 -9.90
C ARG A 36 -1.21 -0.64 -8.84
N SER A 37 0.05 -0.65 -9.24
CA SER A 37 1.17 -0.42 -8.33
C SER A 37 1.17 1.01 -7.75
N ALA A 38 0.91 2.01 -8.59
CA ALA A 38 0.83 3.41 -8.14
C ALA A 38 -0.34 3.65 -7.17
N ALA A 39 -1.53 3.12 -7.49
CA ALA A 39 -2.70 3.22 -6.63
C ALA A 39 -2.50 2.51 -5.29
N LEU A 40 -1.85 1.34 -5.29
CA LEU A 40 -1.51 0.62 -4.08
C LEU A 40 -0.53 1.42 -3.21
N GLN A 41 0.48 2.04 -3.82
CA GLN A 41 1.43 2.91 -3.09
C GLN A 41 0.69 4.08 -2.44
N GLU A 42 -0.16 4.78 -3.18
CA GLU A 42 -0.92 5.92 -2.67
C GLU A 42 -1.85 5.52 -1.52
N GLN A 43 -2.50 4.36 -1.62
CA GLN A 43 -3.32 3.81 -0.54
C GLN A 43 -2.49 3.50 0.71
N ILE A 44 -1.34 2.85 0.56
CA ILE A 44 -0.43 2.55 1.68
C ILE A 44 0.04 3.85 2.35
N THR A 45 0.46 4.84 1.57
CA THR A 45 0.89 6.14 2.10
C THR A 45 -0.26 6.83 2.85
N LYS A 46 -1.47 6.84 2.30
CA LYS A 46 -2.63 7.48 2.93
C LYS A 46 -3.04 6.82 4.25
N GLU A 47 -3.09 5.49 4.29
CA GLU A 47 -3.41 4.77 5.53
C GLU A 47 -2.28 4.89 6.57
N GLY A 48 -1.03 4.82 6.12
CA GLY A 48 0.14 5.05 6.98
C GLY A 48 0.13 6.46 7.58
N GLU A 49 -0.22 7.49 6.80
CA GLU A 49 -0.40 8.87 7.25
C GLU A 49 -1.54 9.00 8.27
N SER A 50 -2.66 8.30 8.06
CA SER A 50 -3.77 8.23 9.01
C SER A 50 -3.33 7.65 10.36
N ILE A 51 -2.60 6.53 10.33
CA ILE A 51 -2.04 5.88 11.53
C ILE A 51 -1.02 6.79 12.21
N ARG A 52 -0.11 7.40 11.44
CA ARG A 52 0.87 8.38 11.95
C ARG A 52 0.17 9.53 12.68
N SER A 53 -0.85 10.10 12.06
CA SER A 53 -1.64 11.19 12.66
C SER A 53 -2.30 10.73 13.96
N GLY A 54 -2.86 9.51 13.99
CA GLY A 54 -3.43 8.90 15.19
C GLY A 54 -2.39 8.75 16.31
N ILE A 55 -1.20 8.24 16.00
CA ILE A 55 -0.09 8.07 16.95
C ILE A 55 0.31 9.41 17.55
N ILE A 56 0.53 10.43 16.70
CA ILE A 56 0.94 11.77 17.14
C ILE A 56 -0.12 12.38 18.06
N LYS A 57 -1.41 12.29 17.69
CA LYS A 57 -2.51 12.82 18.51
C LYS A 57 -2.58 12.15 19.88
N VAL A 58 -2.48 10.82 19.91
CA VAL A 58 -2.51 10.04 21.15
C VAL A 58 -1.29 10.34 22.02
N PHE A 59 -0.10 10.48 21.42
CA PHE A 59 1.11 10.85 22.13
C PHE A 59 1.01 12.25 22.75
N ILE A 60 0.60 13.26 21.99
CA ILE A 60 0.45 14.63 22.49
C ILE A 60 -0.57 14.69 23.62
N ALA A 61 -1.73 14.05 23.44
CA ALA A 61 -2.78 14.02 24.45
C ALA A 61 -2.31 13.29 25.73
N GLY A 62 -1.68 12.13 25.58
CA GLY A 62 -1.20 11.32 26.71
C GLY A 62 -0.07 11.98 27.47
N ASN A 63 0.88 12.60 26.76
CA ASN A 63 1.99 13.33 27.38
C ASN A 63 1.52 14.60 28.10
N SER A 64 0.52 15.31 27.55
CA SER A 64 -0.01 16.52 28.18
C SER A 64 -0.84 16.22 29.44
N THR A 65 -1.51 15.06 29.47
CA THR A 65 -2.41 14.66 30.57
C THR A 65 -1.78 13.69 31.56
N ASN A 66 -0.56 13.19 31.29
CA ASN A 66 0.11 12.11 32.03
C ASN A 66 -0.80 10.89 32.29
N SER A 67 -1.76 10.66 31.39
CA SER A 67 -2.80 9.64 31.55
C SER A 67 -2.72 8.63 30.41
N SER A 68 -3.15 7.40 30.69
CA SER A 68 -3.24 6.36 29.67
C SER A 68 -4.40 6.66 28.73
N ILE A 69 -4.11 6.79 27.42
CA ILE A 69 -5.11 7.09 26.39
C ILE A 69 -5.08 6.00 25.34
N SER A 70 -6.25 5.55 24.90
CA SER A 70 -6.41 4.66 23.75
C SER A 70 -7.18 5.34 22.63
N LEU A 71 -6.75 5.10 21.40
CA LEU A 71 -7.49 5.43 20.19
C LEU A 71 -7.72 4.16 19.39
N PHE A 72 -8.97 3.97 18.97
CA PHE A 72 -9.35 2.90 18.06
C PHE A 72 -9.44 3.49 16.67
N LEU A 73 -8.61 3.00 15.75
CA LEU A 73 -8.62 3.39 14.35
C LEU A 73 -9.16 2.20 13.53
N GLU A 74 -10.27 2.42 12.85
CA GLU A 74 -10.73 1.48 11.82
C GLU A 74 -9.87 1.66 10.58
N ILE A 75 -9.36 0.54 10.08
CA ILE A 75 -8.51 0.51 8.90
C ILE A 75 -9.07 -0.49 7.90
N PRO A 76 -8.94 -0.25 6.58
CA PRO A 76 -9.36 -1.22 5.59
C PRO A 76 -8.58 -2.53 5.78
N LYS A 77 -9.28 -3.66 5.65
CA LYS A 77 -8.66 -4.98 5.77
C LYS A 77 -7.65 -5.25 4.67
N GLU A 78 -7.94 -4.76 3.48
CA GLU A 78 -7.12 -4.96 2.28
C GLU A 78 -6.98 -3.63 1.53
N LEU A 79 -5.80 -3.44 0.94
CA LEU A 79 -5.51 -2.36 0.01
C LEU A 79 -5.21 -2.99 -1.36
N SER A 80 -6.08 -2.75 -2.34
CA SER A 80 -5.93 -3.27 -3.71
C SER A 80 -5.72 -4.81 -3.81
N GLY A 81 -6.37 -5.54 -2.89
CA GLY A 81 -6.32 -7.02 -2.79
C GLY A 81 -5.13 -7.57 -1.98
N CYS A 82 -4.39 -6.70 -1.30
CA CYS A 82 -3.25 -7.09 -0.46
C CYS A 82 -3.51 -6.76 1.02
N ASN A 83 -3.22 -7.72 1.90
CA ASN A 83 -3.10 -7.48 3.33
C ASN A 83 -1.78 -6.75 3.59
N TYR A 84 -1.83 -5.60 4.26
CA TYR A 84 -0.64 -4.85 4.59
C TYR A 84 -0.24 -5.08 6.06
N LYS A 85 1.06 -4.98 6.29
CA LYS A 85 1.69 -5.05 7.60
C LYS A 85 2.32 -3.71 7.94
N ILE A 86 2.22 -3.36 9.21
CA ILE A 86 2.86 -2.19 9.78
C ILE A 86 3.90 -2.67 10.76
N THR A 87 5.11 -2.16 10.64
CA THR A 87 6.20 -2.36 11.59
C THR A 87 6.67 -1.00 12.10
N SER A 88 7.29 -0.97 13.27
CA SER A 88 7.89 0.25 13.84
C SER A 88 9.35 -0.02 14.19
N GLY A 89 10.20 0.95 13.93
CA GLY A 89 11.63 0.84 14.23
C GLY A 89 12.34 2.17 14.07
N GLY A 90 13.19 2.51 15.06
CA GLY A 90 14.05 3.69 14.99
C GLY A 90 13.31 5.02 14.80
N GLY A 91 12.10 5.16 15.39
CA GLY A 91 11.28 6.37 15.22
C GLY A 91 10.59 6.48 13.86
N ASN A 92 10.54 5.40 13.08
CA ASN A 92 9.79 5.33 11.83
C ASN A 92 8.71 4.24 11.90
N LEU A 93 7.61 4.49 11.19
CA LEU A 93 6.55 3.54 10.90
C LEU A 93 6.73 3.05 9.46
N LEU A 94 6.84 1.74 9.29
CA LEU A 94 7.01 1.10 8.00
C LEU A 94 5.70 0.41 7.62
N ALA A 95 5.05 0.87 6.55
CA ALA A 95 3.86 0.25 6.00
C ALA A 95 4.23 -0.49 4.70
N SER A 96 3.87 -1.76 4.59
CA SER A 96 4.23 -2.59 3.44
C SER A 96 3.18 -3.65 3.19
N CYS A 97 3.05 -4.10 1.94
CA CYS A 97 2.26 -5.28 1.65
C CYS A 97 2.91 -6.55 2.23
N ALA A 98 2.09 -7.46 2.76
CA ALA A 98 2.58 -8.72 3.34
C ALA A 98 3.15 -9.67 2.29
N ASP A 99 2.76 -9.52 1.02
CA ASP A 99 3.27 -10.29 -0.12
C ASP A 99 4.72 -9.93 -0.53
N GLY A 100 5.28 -8.86 0.04
CA GLY A 100 6.66 -8.42 -0.23
C GLY A 100 6.89 -7.84 -1.63
N GLN A 101 5.85 -7.71 -2.47
CA GLN A 101 6.00 -7.21 -3.84
C GLN A 101 5.96 -5.68 -3.93
N SER A 102 5.45 -5.02 -2.89
CA SER A 102 5.25 -3.56 -2.89
C SER A 102 6.38 -2.84 -2.14
N LYS A 103 6.73 -1.63 -2.62
CA LYS A 103 7.67 -0.76 -1.92
C LYS A 103 7.13 -0.46 -0.52
N SER A 104 8.01 -0.58 0.48
CA SER A 104 7.69 -0.21 1.84
C SER A 104 7.73 1.31 1.97
N GLU A 105 6.67 1.90 2.53
CA GLU A 105 6.65 3.32 2.85
C GLU A 105 7.16 3.53 4.27
N SER A 106 8.15 4.41 4.44
CA SER A 106 8.71 4.76 5.74
C SER A 106 8.23 6.15 6.15
N LEU A 107 7.43 6.21 7.21
CA LEU A 107 6.82 7.41 7.75
C LEU A 107 7.51 7.78 9.06
N ASN A 108 8.09 8.97 9.13
CA ASN A 108 8.79 9.43 10.32
C ASN A 108 7.80 9.75 11.45
N LEU A 109 8.05 9.23 12.65
CA LEU A 109 7.29 9.48 13.87
C LEU A 109 7.94 10.56 14.75
N TYR A 110 8.89 11.34 14.21
CA TYR A 110 9.59 12.43 14.87
C TYR A 110 10.25 12.02 16.20
N GLY A 111 10.76 10.78 16.26
CA GLY A 111 11.42 10.25 17.45
C GLY A 111 10.48 9.72 18.55
N ILE A 112 9.17 9.60 18.28
CA ILE A 112 8.24 8.95 19.22
C ILE A 112 8.59 7.46 19.36
N ASP A 113 8.76 6.99 20.60
CA ASP A 113 9.02 5.57 20.91
C ASP A 113 7.74 4.76 20.74
N THR A 114 7.67 3.99 19.66
CA THR A 114 6.54 3.11 19.31
C THR A 114 6.95 1.64 19.36
N THR A 115 6.22 0.86 20.14
CA THR A 115 6.34 -0.61 20.20
C THR A 115 5.09 -1.26 19.64
N ILE A 116 5.24 -2.26 18.78
CA ILE A 116 4.12 -3.08 18.30
C ILE A 116 4.12 -4.39 19.09
N LYS A 117 2.97 -4.76 19.68
CA LYS A 117 2.85 -5.88 20.63
C LYS A 117 3.43 -7.21 20.12
N ASN A 118 3.31 -7.47 18.82
CA ASN A 118 3.84 -8.68 18.17
C ASN A 118 4.94 -8.38 17.14
N GLY A 119 5.59 -7.21 17.20
CA GLY A 119 6.58 -6.75 16.22
C GLY A 119 6.00 -6.27 14.88
N ALA A 120 4.81 -6.75 14.49
CA ALA A 120 4.06 -6.28 13.35
C ALA A 120 2.55 -6.26 13.63
N ALA A 121 1.84 -5.27 13.09
CA ALA A 121 0.38 -5.19 13.08
C ALA A 121 -0.11 -5.47 11.66
N TYR A 122 -1.09 -6.37 11.53
CA TYR A 122 -1.62 -6.79 10.23
C TYR A 122 -3.01 -6.22 10.01
N SER A 123 -3.29 -5.80 8.78
CA SER A 123 -4.59 -5.22 8.40
C SER A 123 -5.75 -6.21 8.45
N SER A 124 -5.48 -7.52 8.54
CA SER A 124 -6.51 -8.58 8.54
C SER A 124 -7.57 -8.42 9.63
N SER A 125 -7.24 -7.75 10.74
CA SER A 125 -8.18 -7.42 11.82
C SER A 125 -9.16 -6.29 11.46
N GLY A 126 -8.85 -5.46 10.46
CA GLY A 126 -9.61 -4.26 10.08
C GLY A 126 -9.58 -3.14 11.14
N LYS A 127 -8.70 -3.26 12.14
CA LYS A 127 -8.61 -2.31 13.25
C LYS A 127 -7.20 -2.27 13.83
N ILE A 128 -6.79 -1.08 14.24
CA ILE A 128 -5.56 -0.86 15.00
C ILE A 128 -5.91 -0.09 16.26
N THR A 129 -5.42 -0.57 17.38
CA THR A 129 -5.51 0.12 18.66
C THR A 129 -4.18 0.79 18.96
N ILE A 130 -4.23 2.10 19.16
CA ILE A 130 -3.07 2.91 19.54
C ILE A 130 -3.23 3.23 21.03
N PHE A 131 -2.29 2.79 21.85
CA PHE A 131 -2.30 2.97 23.29
C PHE A 131 -1.10 3.81 23.73
N TYR A 132 -1.32 4.81 24.56
CA TYR A 132 -0.26 5.54 25.23
C TYR A 132 -0.14 5.11 26.68
N SER A 133 1.08 4.82 27.13
CA SER A 133 1.39 4.60 28.54
C SER A 133 2.84 4.94 28.84
N GLY A 134 3.06 5.79 29.84
CA GLY A 134 4.39 6.09 30.37
C GLY A 134 5.38 6.63 29.33
N GLY A 135 4.93 7.51 28.41
CA GLY A 135 5.78 8.11 27.38
C GLY A 135 5.99 7.24 26.13
N LYS A 136 5.38 6.05 26.08
CA LYS A 136 5.50 5.12 24.95
C LYS A 136 4.16 4.87 24.29
N ILE A 137 4.21 4.62 22.99
CA ILE A 137 3.06 4.20 22.19
C ILE A 137 3.13 2.70 21.96
N LEU A 138 2.04 2.01 22.25
CA LEU A 138 1.81 0.60 21.95
C LEU A 138 0.76 0.46 20.86
N LEU A 139 1.09 -0.30 19.83
CA LEU A 139 0.21 -0.64 18.72
C LEU A 139 -0.23 -2.11 18.85
N SER A 140 -1.54 -2.37 18.72
CA SER A 140 -2.14 -3.71 18.78
C SER A 140 -3.26 -3.91 17.77
#